data_AF-A0A815JGV9-F1
#
_entry.id   AF-A0A815JGV9-F1
#
_cell.length_a   1.000
_cell.length_b   1.000
_cell.length_c   1.000
_cell.angle_alpha   90.00
_cell.angle_beta   90.00
_cell.angle_gamma   90.00
#
_symmetry.space_group_name_H-M   'P 1'
#
loop_
_entity.id
_entity.type
_entity.pdbx_description
1 polymer ?
#
loop_
_entity_poly.entity_id
_entity_poly.type
_entity_poly.pdbx_seq_one_letter_code
_entity_poly.pdbx_strand_id
1 'polypeptide(L)'
;MSVTTSAVSNAAKAVLRTQHGWRRLVKPYIYSTLAISASVTVGDFICQYLQRHHQHAKPSSPPPTFLPWWDRQRSAVMCTTAVLVSTPWNFTISRTIERIFPGKQIAQIGKKMLINILVAPIGISLVFTSVTLLKGQTFSDAKKKVKDDMPKTYLAGACYWPFVSFVNFRFIPLDYRPFVASLAGAIWNIYISSVANKTHESLNESKESTSNALYHTNKDL
;
A
#
# COMPACT_ATOMS: atom_id res chain seq x y z
N MET A 1 -55.18 -18.45 -13.42
CA MET A 1 -54.35 -18.50 -12.19
C MET A 1 -52.90 -18.97 -12.41
N SER A 2 -52.46 -19.41 -13.59
CA SER A 2 -51.09 -19.93 -13.79
C SER A 2 -50.00 -18.88 -14.11
N VAL A 3 -50.39 -17.69 -14.58
CA VAL A 3 -49.47 -16.64 -15.04
C VAL A 3 -48.79 -15.90 -13.88
N THR A 4 -49.44 -15.82 -12.72
CA THR A 4 -48.90 -15.15 -11.53
C THR A 4 -47.81 -15.98 -10.84
N THR A 5 -47.92 -17.31 -10.86
CA THR A 5 -46.96 -18.22 -10.23
C THR A 5 -45.60 -18.25 -10.96
N SER A 6 -45.60 -18.11 -12.29
CA SER A 6 -44.38 -18.09 -13.10
C SER A 6 -43.60 -16.77 -12.97
N ALA A 7 -44.30 -15.64 -12.87
CA ALA A 7 -43.69 -14.33 -12.65
C ALA A 7 -42.96 -14.24 -11.30
N VAL A 8 -43.58 -14.76 -10.23
CA VAL A 8 -42.98 -14.80 -8.89
C VAL A 8 -41.75 -15.73 -8.84
N SER A 9 -41.81 -16.89 -9.51
CA SER A 9 -40.67 -17.81 -9.61
C SER A 9 -39.46 -17.20 -10.33
N ASN A 10 -39.70 -16.47 -11.41
CA ASN A 10 -38.64 -15.80 -12.17
C ASN A 10 -38.03 -14.62 -11.40
N ALA A 11 -38.84 -13.84 -10.70
CA ALA A 11 -38.36 -12.78 -9.82
C ALA A 11 -37.52 -13.33 -8.67
N ALA A 12 -37.94 -14.42 -8.03
CA ALA A 12 -37.17 -15.08 -6.98
C ALA A 12 -35.82 -15.61 -7.50
N LYS A 13 -35.79 -16.23 -8.69
CA LYS A 13 -34.53 -16.69 -9.32
C LYS A 13 -33.62 -15.52 -9.70
N ALA A 14 -34.17 -14.40 -10.15
CA ALA A 14 -33.41 -13.19 -10.44
C ALA A 14 -32.79 -12.61 -9.16
N VAL A 15 -33.58 -12.45 -8.09
CA VAL A 15 -33.10 -11.99 -6.78
C VAL A 15 -32.04 -12.93 -6.21
N LEU A 16 -32.24 -14.25 -6.28
CA LEU A 16 -31.27 -15.23 -5.83
C LEU A 16 -29.97 -15.22 -6.65
N ARG A 17 -30.04 -15.01 -7.97
CA ARG A 17 -28.86 -14.80 -8.84
C ARG A 17 -28.12 -13.52 -8.48
N THR A 18 -28.85 -12.43 -8.25
CA THR A 18 -28.26 -11.14 -7.85
C THR A 18 -27.63 -11.22 -6.45
N GLN A 19 -28.28 -11.91 -5.51
CA GLN A 19 -27.79 -12.15 -4.15
C GLN A 19 -26.57 -13.07 -4.13
N HIS A 20 -26.55 -14.12 -4.95
CA HIS A 20 -25.38 -15.00 -5.13
C HIS A 20 -24.22 -14.29 -5.84
N GLY A 21 -24.52 -13.46 -6.85
CA GLY A 21 -23.54 -12.65 -7.56
C GLY A 21 -22.89 -11.62 -6.63
N TRP A 22 -23.68 -10.90 -5.85
CA TRP A 22 -23.18 -9.92 -4.88
C TRP A 22 -22.33 -10.58 -3.79
N ARG A 23 -22.75 -11.71 -3.22
CA ARG A 23 -21.96 -12.46 -2.23
C ARG A 23 -20.64 -13.00 -2.79
N ARG A 24 -20.57 -13.34 -4.08
CA ARG A 24 -19.32 -13.76 -4.77
C ARG A 24 -18.33 -12.62 -4.99
N LEU A 25 -18.78 -11.37 -4.96
CA LEU A 25 -17.92 -10.19 -5.15
C LEU A 25 -17.54 -9.54 -3.82
N VAL A 26 -18.53 -9.37 -2.94
CA VAL A 26 -18.36 -8.63 -1.69
C VAL A 26 -17.52 -9.38 -0.68
N LYS A 27 -17.70 -10.70 -0.53
CA LYS A 27 -16.87 -11.49 0.40
C LYS A 27 -15.37 -11.41 0.07
N PRO A 28 -14.90 -11.73 -1.15
CA PRO A 28 -13.47 -11.64 -1.45
C PRO A 28 -12.94 -10.21 -1.42
N TYR A 29 -13.77 -9.21 -1.75
CA TYR A 29 -13.40 -7.81 -1.59
C TYR A 29 -13.15 -7.45 -0.12
N ILE A 30 -14.09 -7.76 0.78
CA ILE A 30 -13.94 -7.51 2.22
C ILE A 30 -12.70 -8.23 2.79
N TYR A 31 -12.49 -9.51 2.44
CA TYR A 31 -11.29 -10.23 2.89
C TYR A 31 -10.00 -9.58 2.38
N SER A 32 -9.98 -9.12 1.14
CA SER A 32 -8.83 -8.40 0.57
C SER A 32 -8.59 -7.08 1.28
N THR A 33 -9.66 -6.31 1.56
CA THR A 33 -9.58 -5.05 2.30
C THR A 33 -9.01 -5.27 3.69
N LEU A 34 -9.55 -6.23 4.45
CA LEU A 34 -9.09 -6.53 5.80
C LEU A 34 -7.63 -7.01 5.80
N ALA A 35 -7.26 -7.90 4.87
CA ALA A 35 -5.90 -8.39 4.78
C ALA A 35 -4.89 -7.30 4.42
N ILE A 36 -5.17 -6.48 3.39
CA ILE A 36 -4.26 -5.42 2.94
C ILE A 36 -4.16 -4.33 4.01
N SER A 37 -5.29 -3.87 4.56
CA SER A 37 -5.29 -2.82 5.59
C SER A 37 -4.57 -3.24 6.86
N ALA A 38 -4.80 -4.47 7.35
CA ALA A 38 -4.08 -5.00 8.50
C ALA A 38 -2.57 -5.09 8.21
N SER A 39 -2.19 -5.60 7.04
CA SER A 39 -0.78 -5.76 6.67
C SER A 39 -0.05 -4.41 6.54
N VAL A 40 -0.68 -3.40 5.94
CA VAL A 40 -0.11 -2.05 5.82
C VAL A 40 -0.01 -1.37 7.19
N THR A 41 -1.02 -1.51 8.04
CA THR A 41 -1.04 -0.90 9.38
C THR A 41 0.03 -1.52 10.30
N VAL A 42 0.16 -2.85 10.29
CA VAL A 42 1.21 -3.56 11.04
C VAL A 42 2.60 -3.18 10.51
N GLY A 43 2.77 -3.11 9.19
CA GLY A 43 4.03 -2.68 8.58
C GLY A 43 4.41 -1.25 8.98
N ASP A 44 3.44 -0.34 9.04
CA ASP A 44 3.66 1.03 9.52
C ASP A 44 4.03 1.08 11.01
N PHE A 45 3.34 0.32 11.85
CA PHE A 45 3.64 0.21 13.28
C PHE A 45 5.08 -0.27 13.53
N ILE A 46 5.51 -1.31 12.81
CA ILE A 46 6.89 -1.81 12.89
C ILE A 46 7.89 -0.78 12.33
N CYS A 47 7.54 -0.09 11.24
CA CYS A 47 8.39 0.96 10.68
C CYS A 47 8.64 2.09 11.69
N GLN A 48 7.59 2.56 12.37
CA GLN A 48 7.70 3.58 13.42
C GLN A 48 8.54 3.10 14.60
N TYR A 49 8.35 1.84 15.03
CA TYR A 49 9.16 1.22 16.07
C TYR A 49 10.66 1.19 15.70
N LEU A 50 10.99 0.76 14.48
CA LEU A 50 12.37 0.68 14.01
C LEU A 50 13.02 2.07 13.84
N GLN A 51 12.27 3.05 13.33
CA GLN A 51 12.77 4.42 13.17
C GLN A 51 13.16 5.04 14.51
N ARG A 52 12.36 4.80 15.56
CA ARG A 52 12.65 5.30 16.90
C ARG A 52 13.91 4.69 17.51
N HIS A 53 14.10 3.37 17.35
CA HIS A 53 15.35 2.71 17.79
C HIS A 53 16.58 3.26 17.05
N HIS A 54 16.44 3.55 15.76
CA HIS A 54 17.51 4.16 14.97
C HIS A 54 17.82 5.60 15.39
N GLN A 55 16.82 6.38 15.79
CA GLN A 55 16.99 7.74 16.32
C GLN A 55 17.67 7.74 17.70
N HIS A 56 17.30 6.83 18.60
CA HIS A 56 17.97 6.68 19.90
C HIS A 56 19.43 6.22 19.78
N ALA A 57 19.80 5.57 18.67
CA ALA A 57 21.19 5.19 18.38
C ALA A 57 22.06 6.34 17.85
N LYS A 58 21.48 7.48 17.44
CA LYS A 58 22.23 8.67 17.02
C LYS A 58 22.47 9.60 18.22
N PRO A 59 23.72 9.89 18.62
CA PRO A 59 24.04 10.67 19.83
C PRO A 59 23.70 12.17 19.77
N SER A 60 23.22 12.69 18.63
CA SER A 60 23.22 14.13 18.33
C SER A 60 21.86 14.83 18.36
N SER A 61 20.78 14.16 18.80
CA SER A 61 19.45 14.77 18.90
C SER A 61 18.89 14.57 20.31
N PRO A 62 18.56 15.63 21.08
CA PRO A 62 17.83 15.45 22.34
C PRO A 62 16.50 14.75 22.05
N PRO A 63 16.11 13.72 22.80
CA PRO A 63 14.82 13.07 22.59
C PRO A 63 13.72 14.12 22.82
N PRO A 64 12.78 14.29 21.88
CA PRO A 64 11.68 15.23 22.06
C PRO A 64 10.89 14.83 23.30
N THR A 65 10.84 15.71 24.29
CA THR A 65 10.43 15.41 25.67
C THR A 65 8.96 14.98 25.81
N PHE A 66 8.12 15.21 24.77
CA PHE A 66 6.67 14.97 24.82
C PHE A 66 6.01 14.45 23.53
N LEU A 67 6.76 13.84 22.59
CA LEU A 67 6.11 13.21 21.43
C LEU A 67 5.64 11.78 21.77
N PRO A 68 4.36 11.43 21.51
CA PRO A 68 3.88 10.07 21.64
C PRO A 68 4.78 9.10 20.85
N TRP A 69 5.06 7.93 21.42
CA TRP A 69 5.88 6.90 20.77
C TRP A 69 5.26 6.35 19.48
N TRP A 70 3.95 6.58 19.30
CA TRP A 70 3.16 6.16 18.15
C TRP A 70 2.46 7.34 17.52
N ASP A 71 2.75 7.60 16.24
CA ASP A 71 2.01 8.52 15.41
C ASP A 71 0.76 7.82 14.86
N ARG A 72 -0.35 8.02 15.57
CA ARG A 72 -1.68 7.52 15.19
C ARG A 72 -2.17 8.11 13.88
N GLN A 73 -1.83 9.38 13.59
CA GLN A 73 -2.25 10.05 12.37
C GLN A 73 -1.59 9.38 11.17
N ARG A 74 -0.29 9.09 11.25
CA ARG A 74 0.42 8.35 10.21
C ARG A 74 -0.18 6.97 9.94
N SER A 75 -0.42 6.17 10.99
CA SER A 75 -1.02 4.84 10.81
C SER A 75 -2.45 4.92 10.26
N ALA A 76 -3.23 5.92 10.68
CA ALA A 76 -4.57 6.16 10.15
C ALA A 76 -4.55 6.55 8.66
N VAL A 77 -3.61 7.40 8.24
CA VAL A 77 -3.43 7.77 6.82
C VAL A 77 -3.04 6.56 5.97
N MET A 78 -2.12 5.73 6.45
CA MET A 78 -1.70 4.50 5.76
C MET A 78 -2.85 3.49 5.65
N CYS A 79 -3.61 3.29 6.73
CA CYS A 79 -4.80 2.42 6.72
C CYS A 79 -5.88 2.96 5.77
N THR A 80 -6.18 4.25 5.83
CA THR A 80 -7.16 4.91 4.95
C THR A 80 -6.76 4.79 3.49
N THR A 81 -5.48 4.99 3.17
CA THR A 81 -4.96 4.79 1.82
C THR A 81 -5.10 3.33 1.38
N ALA A 82 -4.81 2.37 2.27
CA ALA A 82 -4.94 0.95 1.98
C ALA A 82 -6.38 0.55 1.66
N VAL A 83 -7.35 1.05 2.43
CA VAL A 83 -8.77 0.74 2.25
C VAL A 83 -9.35 1.42 1.02
N LEU A 84 -9.12 2.73 0.85
CA LEU A 84 -9.79 3.53 -0.17
C LEU A 84 -9.12 3.46 -1.54
N VAL A 85 -7.82 3.14 -1.60
CA VAL A 85 -7.04 3.29 -2.83
C VAL A 85 -6.35 1.99 -3.18
N SER A 86 -5.52 1.45 -2.29
CA SER A 86 -4.75 0.24 -2.59
C SER A 86 -5.66 -0.96 -2.82
N THR A 87 -6.69 -1.16 -2.01
CA THR A 87 -7.58 -2.31 -2.14
C THR A 87 -8.41 -2.30 -3.42
N PRO A 88 -9.18 -1.24 -3.75
CA PRO A 88 -9.95 -1.22 -4.99
C PRO A 88 -9.04 -1.30 -6.23
N TRP A 89 -7.85 -0.69 -6.19
CA TRP A 89 -6.88 -0.81 -7.26
C TRP A 89 -6.40 -2.25 -7.46
N ASN A 90 -5.88 -2.89 -6.40
CA ASN A 90 -5.37 -4.27 -6.47
C ASN A 90 -6.46 -5.27 -6.85
N PHE A 91 -7.67 -5.11 -6.31
CA PHE A 91 -8.80 -5.98 -6.64
C PHE A 91 -9.22 -5.84 -8.10
N THR A 92 -9.30 -4.61 -8.62
CA THR A 92 -9.71 -4.34 -10.00
C THR A 92 -8.68 -4.85 -11.01
N ILE A 93 -7.39 -4.58 -10.78
CA ILE A 93 -6.31 -5.04 -11.65
C ILE A 93 -6.22 -6.56 -11.66
N SER A 94 -6.20 -7.20 -10.48
CA SER A 94 -6.13 -8.67 -10.39
C SER A 94 -7.28 -9.33 -11.13
N ARG A 95 -8.51 -8.81 -10.96
CA ARG A 95 -9.69 -9.36 -11.64
C ARG A 95 -9.67 -9.12 -13.14
N THR A 96 -9.18 -7.95 -13.58
CA THR A 96 -9.04 -7.62 -15.00
C THR A 96 -8.03 -8.53 -15.67
N ILE A 97 -6.88 -8.74 -15.04
CA ILE A 97 -5.82 -9.63 -15.51
C ILE A 97 -6.33 -11.08 -15.60
N GLU A 98 -7.04 -11.57 -14.60
CA GLU A 98 -7.64 -12.91 -14.62
C GLU A 98 -8.71 -13.09 -15.70
N ARG A 99 -9.43 -12.01 -16.07
CA ARG A 99 -10.40 -12.04 -17.18
C ARG A 99 -9.74 -12.05 -18.55
N ILE A 100 -8.65 -11.31 -18.73
CA ILE A 100 -7.95 -11.21 -20.02
C ILE A 100 -7.11 -12.48 -20.26
N PHE A 101 -6.46 -13.01 -19.23
CA PHE A 101 -5.59 -14.18 -19.32
C PHE A 101 -6.09 -15.31 -18.40
N PRO A 102 -7.20 -15.98 -18.73
CA PRO A 102 -7.69 -17.08 -17.92
C PRO A 102 -6.72 -18.27 -18.00
N GLY A 103 -6.47 -18.90 -16.86
CA GLY A 103 -5.68 -20.14 -16.75
C GLY A 103 -4.37 -20.01 -15.98
N LYS A 104 -3.73 -21.17 -15.79
CA LYS A 104 -2.54 -21.37 -14.96
C LYS A 104 -1.30 -21.81 -15.76
N GLN A 105 -1.37 -21.76 -17.09
CA GLN A 105 -0.23 -22.11 -17.94
C GLN A 105 0.92 -21.12 -17.72
N ILE A 106 2.16 -21.58 -17.83
CA ILE A 106 3.37 -20.76 -17.59
C ILE A 106 3.37 -19.50 -18.46
N ALA A 107 3.00 -19.63 -19.74
CA ALA A 107 2.88 -18.49 -20.65
C ALA A 107 1.85 -17.45 -20.19
N GLN A 108 0.73 -17.89 -19.61
CA GLN A 108 -0.30 -17.00 -19.06
C GLN A 108 0.21 -16.32 -17.78
N ILE A 109 0.87 -17.08 -16.89
CA ILE A 109 1.49 -16.53 -15.66
C ILE A 109 2.53 -15.46 -16.02
N GLY A 110 3.37 -15.70 -17.03
CA GLY A 110 4.33 -14.72 -17.53
C GLY A 110 3.67 -13.42 -18.01
N LYS A 111 2.60 -13.51 -18.80
CA LYS A 111 1.82 -12.34 -19.26
C LYS A 111 1.20 -11.58 -18.09
N LYS A 112 0.63 -12.30 -17.11
CA LYS A 112 0.08 -11.68 -15.89
C LYS A 112 1.15 -10.93 -15.11
N MET A 113 2.35 -11.50 -14.98
CA MET A 113 3.46 -10.85 -14.27
C MET A 113 3.93 -9.59 -14.99
N LEU A 114 4.10 -9.64 -16.31
CA LEU A 114 4.49 -8.48 -17.11
C LEU A 114 3.51 -7.32 -16.96
N ILE A 115 2.20 -7.59 -17.00
CA ILE A 115 1.19 -6.55 -16.82
C ILE A 115 1.25 -5.96 -15.41
N ASN A 116 1.44 -6.79 -14.38
CA ASN A 116 1.61 -6.27 -13.01
C ASN A 116 2.83 -5.34 -12.90
N ILE A 117 3.94 -5.68 -13.55
CA ILE A 117 5.14 -4.82 -13.58
C ILE A 117 4.83 -3.49 -14.30
N LEU A 118 4.15 -3.53 -15.44
CA LEU A 118 3.79 -2.33 -16.20
C LEU A 118 2.80 -1.41 -15.46
N VAL A 119 1.90 -1.99 -14.66
CA VAL A 119 0.85 -1.28 -13.92
C VAL A 119 1.32 -0.83 -12.53
N ALA A 120 2.41 -1.40 -12.00
CA ALA A 120 2.95 -1.07 -10.68
C ALA A 120 3.26 0.43 -10.48
N PRO A 121 3.87 1.18 -11.43
CA PRO A 121 4.13 2.62 -11.29
C PRO A 121 2.86 3.43 -11.03
N ILE A 122 1.73 3.05 -11.63
CA ILE A 122 0.43 3.71 -11.44
C ILE A 122 -0.05 3.47 -10.01
N GLY A 123 0.00 2.23 -9.54
CA GLY A 123 -0.38 1.89 -8.17
C GLY A 123 0.47 2.61 -7.11
N ILE A 124 1.79 2.68 -7.30
CA ILE A 124 2.71 3.40 -6.40
C ILE A 124 2.39 4.90 -6.40
N SER A 125 2.15 5.48 -7.57
CA SER A 125 1.82 6.90 -7.71
C SER A 125 0.50 7.25 -7.00
N LEU A 126 -0.51 6.38 -7.11
CA LEU A 126 -1.78 6.52 -6.39
C LEU A 126 -1.55 6.51 -4.87
N VAL A 127 -0.79 5.54 -4.35
CA VAL A 127 -0.49 5.45 -2.91
C VAL A 127 0.21 6.72 -2.41
N PHE A 128 1.27 7.18 -3.09
CA PHE A 128 1.99 8.38 -2.66
C PHE A 128 1.14 9.63 -2.76
N THR A 129 0.34 9.78 -3.81
CA THR A 129 -0.59 10.90 -3.95
C THR A 129 -1.61 10.91 -2.82
N SER A 130 -2.22 9.77 -2.53
CA SER A 130 -3.23 9.65 -1.47
C SER A 130 -2.66 9.90 -0.08
N VAL A 131 -1.50 9.34 0.24
CA VAL A 131 -0.83 9.62 1.53
C VAL A 131 -0.51 11.11 1.67
N THR A 132 -0.03 11.75 0.60
CA THR A 132 0.33 13.17 0.59
C THR A 132 -0.88 14.07 0.82
N LEU A 133 -1.97 13.81 0.10
CA LEU A 133 -3.22 14.58 0.22
C LEU A 133 -3.89 14.36 1.59
N LEU A 134 -3.91 13.13 2.09
CA LEU A 134 -4.48 12.81 3.41
C LEU A 134 -3.70 13.44 4.58
N LYS A 135 -2.45 13.85 4.35
CA LYS A 135 -1.66 14.64 5.30
C LYS A 135 -1.89 16.15 5.18
N GLY A 136 -2.82 16.58 4.32
CA GLY A 136 -3.16 17.99 4.11
C GLY A 136 -2.20 18.75 3.20
N GLN A 137 -1.35 18.07 2.43
CA GLN A 137 -0.40 18.70 1.50
C GLN A 137 -1.04 19.01 0.15
N THR A 138 -0.37 19.83 -0.66
CA THR A 138 -0.89 20.24 -1.97
C THR A 138 -0.67 19.17 -3.04
N PHE A 139 -1.42 19.24 -4.14
CA PHE A 139 -1.21 18.37 -5.29
C PHE A 139 0.17 18.57 -5.94
N SER A 140 0.77 19.76 -5.82
CA SER A 140 2.13 20.03 -6.27
C SER A 140 3.16 19.19 -5.47
N ASP A 141 2.98 19.13 -4.15
CA ASP A 141 3.82 18.31 -3.26
C ASP A 141 3.68 16.82 -3.59
N ALA A 142 2.45 16.36 -3.85
CA ALA A 142 2.19 14.99 -4.29
C ALA A 142 2.91 14.66 -5.60
N LYS A 143 2.82 15.55 -6.60
CA LYS A 143 3.51 15.37 -7.89
C LYS A 143 5.03 15.31 -7.72
N LYS A 144 5.59 16.18 -6.86
CA LYS A 144 7.02 16.17 -6.54
C LYS A 144 7.42 14.85 -5.87
N LYS A 145 6.68 14.42 -4.86
CA LYS A 145 6.92 13.15 -4.16
C LYS A 145 6.87 11.96 -5.11
N VAL A 146 5.88 11.90 -6.00
CA VAL A 146 5.80 10.85 -7.02
C VAL A 146 7.01 10.91 -7.94
N LYS A 147 7.40 12.09 -8.45
CA LYS A 147 8.56 12.22 -9.33
C LYS A 147 9.87 11.73 -8.68
N ASP A 148 10.05 12.04 -7.40
CA ASP A 148 11.32 11.80 -6.70
C ASP A 148 11.42 10.38 -6.11
N ASP A 149 10.32 9.86 -5.56
CA ASP A 149 10.32 8.58 -4.81
C ASP A 149 9.78 7.40 -5.61
N MET A 150 8.89 7.62 -6.59
CA MET A 150 8.27 6.53 -7.36
C MET A 150 9.30 5.71 -8.14
N PRO A 151 10.26 6.29 -8.89
CA PRO A 151 11.22 5.50 -9.68
C PRO A 151 12.09 4.60 -8.80
N LYS A 152 12.54 5.12 -7.65
CA LYS A 152 13.34 4.36 -6.67
C LYS A 152 12.52 3.23 -6.06
N THR A 153 11.26 3.50 -5.72
CA THR A 153 10.34 2.51 -5.16
C THR A 153 10.01 1.42 -6.17
N TYR A 154 9.77 1.81 -7.43
CA TYR A 154 9.50 0.88 -8.52
C TYR A 154 10.68 -0.04 -8.77
N LEU A 155 11.90 0.50 -8.88
CA LEU A 155 13.10 -0.31 -9.10
C LEU A 155 13.37 -1.26 -7.93
N ALA A 156 13.23 -0.77 -6.69
CA ALA A 156 13.35 -1.63 -5.50
C ALA A 156 12.36 -2.79 -5.55
N GLY A 157 11.11 -2.54 -5.94
CA GLY A 157 10.09 -3.58 -6.09
C GLY A 157 10.37 -4.54 -7.24
N ALA A 158 10.80 -4.00 -8.38
CA ALA A 158 11.14 -4.77 -9.56
C ALA A 158 12.33 -5.72 -9.32
N CYS A 159 13.23 -5.40 -8.39
CA CYS A 159 14.29 -6.33 -7.97
C CYS A 159 13.83 -7.25 -6.82
N TYR A 160 13.08 -6.71 -5.86
CA TYR A 160 12.65 -7.43 -4.66
C TYR A 160 11.72 -8.60 -4.97
N TRP A 161 10.66 -8.37 -5.77
CA TRP A 161 9.65 -9.40 -6.02
C TRP A 161 10.18 -10.59 -6.83
N PRO A 162 11.02 -10.43 -7.87
CA PRO A 162 11.68 -11.56 -8.51
C PRO A 162 12.62 -12.31 -7.58
N PHE A 163 13.39 -11.61 -6.73
CA PHE A 163 14.26 -12.27 -5.75
C PHE A 163 13.47 -13.11 -4.76
N VAL A 164 12.40 -12.55 -4.18
CA VAL A 164 11.49 -13.28 -3.29
C VAL A 164 10.89 -14.48 -3.99
N SER A 165 10.42 -14.30 -5.23
CA SER A 165 9.84 -15.39 -6.02
C SER A 165 10.86 -16.50 -6.30
N PHE A 166 12.10 -16.14 -6.64
CA PHE A 166 13.19 -17.09 -6.84
C PHE A 166 13.47 -17.91 -5.58
N VAL A 167 13.65 -17.24 -4.44
CA VAL A 167 13.88 -17.93 -3.15
C VAL A 167 12.71 -18.85 -2.81
N ASN A 168 11.49 -18.35 -2.97
CA ASN A 168 10.28 -19.07 -2.60
C ASN A 168 10.06 -20.32 -3.48
N PHE A 169 10.38 -20.27 -4.77
CA PHE A 169 10.25 -21.44 -5.65
C PHE A 169 11.43 -22.41 -5.56
N ARG A 170 12.66 -21.91 -5.30
CA ARG A 170 13.88 -22.72 -5.34
C ARG A 170 14.17 -23.46 -4.03
N PHE A 171 13.85 -22.85 -2.88
CA PHE A 171 14.27 -23.36 -1.56
C PHE A 171 13.10 -23.75 -0.65
N ILE A 172 11.88 -23.26 -0.91
CA ILE A 172 10.75 -23.44 0.01
C ILE A 172 9.78 -24.51 -0.52
N PRO A 173 9.47 -25.55 0.28
CA PRO A 173 8.46 -26.56 -0.06
C PRO A 173 7.08 -25.92 -0.25
N LEU A 174 6.23 -26.52 -1.10
CA LEU A 174 4.95 -25.97 -1.55
C LEU A 174 4.09 -25.42 -0.39
N ASP A 175 4.00 -26.15 0.72
CA ASP A 175 3.12 -25.84 1.85
C ASP A 175 3.57 -24.58 2.63
N TYR A 176 4.86 -24.27 2.63
CA TYR A 176 5.42 -23.11 3.35
C TYR A 176 5.54 -21.85 2.47
N ARG A 177 5.30 -21.95 1.16
CA ARG A 177 5.42 -20.82 0.23
C ARG A 177 4.52 -19.63 0.56
N PRO A 178 3.25 -19.83 0.98
CA PRO A 178 2.39 -18.73 1.40
C PRO A 178 2.96 -17.99 2.61
N PHE A 179 3.54 -18.72 3.57
CA PHE A 179 4.12 -18.13 4.77
C PHE A 179 5.32 -17.22 4.45
N VAL A 180 6.25 -17.70 3.61
CA VAL A 180 7.40 -16.89 3.18
C VAL A 180 6.96 -15.69 2.34
N ALA A 181 5.96 -15.86 1.48
CA ALA A 181 5.38 -14.74 0.72
C ALA A 181 4.74 -13.69 1.64
N SER A 182 4.05 -14.11 2.71
CA SER A 182 3.49 -13.20 3.71
C SER A 182 4.57 -12.45 4.49
N LEU A 183 5.66 -13.13 4.88
CA LEU A 183 6.79 -12.48 5.56
C LEU A 183 7.48 -11.46 4.65
N ALA A 184 7.72 -11.81 3.40
CA ALA A 184 8.26 -10.90 2.40
C ALA A 184 7.31 -9.70 2.16
N GLY A 185 6.00 -9.92 2.16
CA GLY A 185 5.01 -8.86 2.09
C GLY A 185 5.09 -7.89 3.28
N ALA A 186 5.28 -8.42 4.50
CA ALA A 186 5.46 -7.59 5.70
C ALA A 186 6.70 -6.69 5.59
N ILE A 187 7.84 -7.25 5.15
CA ILE A 187 9.08 -6.48 4.92
C ILE A 187 8.85 -5.37 3.90
N TRP A 188 8.16 -5.68 2.79
CA TRP A 188 7.83 -4.70 1.77
C TRP A 188 6.95 -3.57 2.31
N ASN A 189 5.96 -3.88 3.16
CA ASN A 189 5.09 -2.87 3.77
C ASN A 189 5.83 -1.94 4.74
N ILE A 190 6.81 -2.46 5.48
CA ILE A 190 7.72 -1.64 6.30
C ILE A 190 8.51 -0.67 5.40
N TYR A 191 9.06 -1.17 4.29
CA TYR A 191 9.78 -0.34 3.32
C TYR A 191 8.91 0.76 2.72
N ILE A 192 7.71 0.41 2.24
CA ILE A 192 6.76 1.37 1.65
C ILE A 192 6.32 2.41 2.67
N SER A 193 6.00 2.02 3.92
CA SER A 193 5.72 2.99 4.98
C SER A 193 6.90 3.93 5.19
N SER A 194 8.12 3.41 5.22
CA SER A 194 9.32 4.24 5.38
C SER A 194 9.44 5.28 4.27
N VAL A 195 9.35 4.87 3.00
CA VAL A 195 9.48 5.77 1.84
C VAL A 195 8.31 6.76 1.74
N ALA A 196 7.09 6.31 2.04
CA ALA A 196 5.92 7.18 2.05
C ALA A 196 6.04 8.31 3.09
N ASN A 197 6.77 8.07 4.18
CA ASN A 197 6.87 8.99 5.32
C ASN A 197 8.19 9.78 5.40
N LYS A 198 9.29 9.29 4.82
CA LYS A 198 10.63 9.94 4.85
C LYS A 198 10.69 11.36 4.26
N THR A 199 9.84 11.69 3.29
CA THR A 199 9.82 13.03 2.66
C THR A 199 9.32 14.12 3.61
N HIS A 200 8.62 13.77 4.70
CA HIS A 200 8.19 14.77 5.69
C HIS A 200 9.31 15.19 6.63
N GLU A 201 10.19 14.27 7.04
CA GLU A 201 11.31 14.60 7.92
C GLU A 201 12.26 15.59 7.24
N SER A 202 12.68 15.32 6.00
CA SER A 202 13.63 16.19 5.30
C SER A 202 13.06 17.56 4.90
N LEU A 203 11.75 17.65 4.61
CA LEU A 203 11.09 18.92 4.29
C LEU A 203 10.80 19.76 5.55
N ASN A 204 10.50 19.13 6.69
CA ASN A 204 10.33 19.85 7.95
C ASN A 204 11.68 20.29 8.53
N GLU A 205 12.71 19.44 8.50
CA GLU A 205 14.06 19.80 8.93
C GLU A 205 14.64 20.97 8.12
N SER A 206 14.39 21.00 6.80
CA SER A 206 14.85 22.12 5.96
C SER A 206 14.07 23.40 6.21
N LYS A 207 12.74 23.34 6.42
CA LYS A 207 11.93 24.52 6.78
C LYS A 207 12.31 25.08 8.16
N GLU A 208 12.53 24.20 9.14
CA GLU A 208 12.92 24.56 10.49
C GLU A 208 14.34 25.13 10.54
N SER A 209 15.29 24.54 9.80
CA SER A 209 16.64 25.10 9.64
C SER A 209 16.64 26.46 8.96
N THR A 210 15.82 26.66 7.93
CA THR A 210 15.72 27.94 7.22
C THR A 210 15.06 29.02 8.08
N SER A 211 14.02 28.65 8.85
CA SER A 211 13.37 29.54 9.82
C SER A 211 14.35 29.95 10.92
N ASN A 212 15.08 29.01 11.52
CA ASN A 212 16.08 29.30 12.54
C ASN A 212 17.21 30.19 12.01
N ALA A 213 17.68 29.95 10.78
CA ALA A 213 18.69 30.81 10.13
C ALA A 213 18.19 32.25 9.94
N LEU A 214 16.95 32.45 9.49
CA LEU A 214 16.35 33.78 9.32
C LEU A 214 16.10 34.51 10.64
N TYR A 215 15.78 33.78 11.72
CA TYR A 215 15.67 34.35 13.06
C TYR A 215 17.03 34.85 13.59
N HIS A 216 18.11 34.12 13.33
CA HIS A 216 19.45 34.55 13.72
C HIS A 216 19.92 35.77 12.91
N THR A 217 19.75 35.77 11.58
CA THR A 217 20.12 36.93 10.73
C THR A 217 19.40 38.23 11.11
N ASN A 218 18.14 38.19 11.57
CA ASN A 218 17.41 39.39 11.99
C ASN A 218 17.76 39.88 13.40
N LYS A 219 18.44 39.07 14.22
CA LYS A 219 18.84 39.45 15.58
C LYS A 219 20.22 40.13 15.61
N ASP A 220 21.00 39.97 14.55
CA ASP A 220 22.33 40.54 14.37
C ASP A 220 22.31 41.90 13.61
N LEU A 221 21.11 42.45 13.36
CA LEU A 221 20.81 43.78 12.80
C LEU A 221 20.26 44.70 13.89
#